data_AF-A0A1A2P7T7-F1
#
_entry.id   AF-A0A1A2P7T7-F1
#
_cell.length_a   1.000
_cell.length_b   1.000
_cell.length_c   1.000
_cell.angle_alpha   90.00
_cell.angle_beta   90.00
_cell.angle_gamma   90.00
#
_symmetry.space_group_name_H-M   'P 1'
#
loop_
_entity.id
_entity.type
_entity.pdbx_description
1 polymer ?
#
loop_
_entity_poly.entity_id
_entity_poly.type
_entity_poly.pdbx_seq_one_letter_code
_entity_poly.pdbx_strand_id
1 'polypeptide(L)'
;MSADGTVRVDPTVLQGHAVSVGGAAEQLMQQLAQLDDQVGQVLGGWQGTAGSAYASAWRQWHQGAREVQAGLTLLAHLVGQASEAYENNEARSAQAERAVRGG
;
A
#
# COMPACT_ATOMS: atom_id res chain seq x y z
N MET A 1 13.99 5.26 36.50
CA MET A 1 12.72 5.03 35.76
C MET A 1 13.08 4.96 34.29
N SER A 2 13.01 3.77 33.72
CA SER A 2 13.55 3.41 32.42
C SER A 2 12.83 4.14 31.28
N ALA A 3 13.55 4.99 30.54
CA ALA A 3 13.16 5.42 29.21
C ALA A 3 13.77 4.41 28.22
N ASP A 4 13.20 3.21 28.12
CA ASP A 4 13.68 2.20 27.18
C ASP A 4 12.50 1.57 26.44
N GLY A 5 11.80 2.43 25.71
CA GLY A 5 10.75 2.07 24.77
C GLY A 5 10.95 2.78 23.44
N THR A 6 12.18 3.19 23.12
CA THR A 6 12.50 3.74 21.81
C THR A 6 12.56 2.56 20.83
N VAL A 7 11.42 2.29 20.19
CA VAL A 7 11.40 1.45 18.99
C VAL A 7 12.33 2.11 17.97
N ARG A 8 13.54 1.57 17.81
CA ARG A 8 14.44 1.96 16.73
C ARG A 8 13.85 1.42 15.43
N VAL A 9 13.16 2.29 14.70
CA VAL A 9 12.75 2.01 13.33
C VAL A 9 13.92 2.31 12.42
N ASP A 10 14.39 1.32 11.67
CA ASP A 10 15.34 1.54 10.59
C ASP A 10 14.59 2.17 9.40
N PRO A 11 14.86 3.44 9.04
CA PRO A 11 14.14 4.13 7.98
C PRO A 11 14.33 3.48 6.61
N THR A 12 15.49 2.86 6.37
CA THR A 12 15.78 2.16 5.11
C THR A 12 14.94 0.90 4.97
N VAL A 13 14.74 0.16 6.07
CA VAL A 13 13.85 -1.01 6.10
C VAL A 13 12.40 -0.58 5.88
N LEU A 14 11.97 0.51 6.52
CA LEU A 14 10.61 1.04 6.38
C LEU A 14 10.33 1.50 4.93
N GLN A 15 11.30 2.15 4.29
CA GLN A 15 11.23 2.54 2.88
C GLN A 15 11.16 1.32 1.95
N GLY A 16 11.95 0.28 2.22
CA GLY A 16 11.89 -0.97 1.48
C GLY A 16 10.51 -1.63 1.55
N HIS A 17 9.88 -1.62 2.72
CA HIS A 17 8.51 -2.10 2.89
C HIS A 17 7.48 -1.23 2.15
N ALA A 18 7.59 0.10 2.20
CA ALA A 18 6.72 0.99 1.43
C ALA A 18 6.76 0.68 -0.07
N VAL A 19 7.97 0.54 -0.63
CA VAL A 19 8.17 0.20 -2.04
C VAL A 19 7.58 -1.18 -2.36
N SER A 20 7.82 -2.18 -1.52
CA SER A 20 7.27 -3.53 -1.71
C SER A 20 5.75 -3.55 -1.68
N VAL A 21 5.12 -2.81 -0.76
CA VAL A 21 3.65 -2.72 -0.66
C VAL A 21 3.09 -1.98 -1.87
N GLY A 22 3.73 -0.90 -2.32
CA GLY A 22 3.34 -0.17 -3.52
C GLY A 22 3.39 -1.05 -4.77
N GLY A 23 4.50 -1.76 -4.98
CA GLY A 23 4.65 -2.69 -6.11
C GLY A 23 3.63 -3.83 -6.07
N ALA A 24 3.34 -4.39 -4.90
CA ALA A 24 2.30 -5.42 -4.76
C ALA A 24 0.90 -4.87 -5.07
N ALA A 25 0.60 -3.61 -4.69
CA ALA A 25 -0.68 -2.96 -5.01
C ALA A 25 -0.84 -2.73 -6.53
N GLU A 26 0.22 -2.32 -7.21
CA GLU A 26 0.23 -2.15 -8.67
C GLU A 26 0.04 -3.49 -9.40
N GLN A 27 0.73 -4.54 -8.96
CA GLN A 27 0.55 -5.89 -9.53
C GLN A 27 -0.87 -6.40 -9.32
N LEU A 28 -1.44 -6.19 -8.13
CA LEU A 28 -2.82 -6.55 -7.84
C LEU A 28 -3.79 -5.82 -8.79
N MET A 29 -3.59 -4.52 -9.05
CA MET A 29 -4.41 -3.77 -10.02
C MET A 29 -4.41 -4.40 -11.40
N GLN A 30 -3.22 -4.76 -11.91
CA GLN A 30 -3.10 -5.34 -13.25
C GLN A 30 -3.84 -6.68 -13.35
N GLN A 31 -3.72 -7.52 -12.31
CA GLN A 31 -4.42 -8.80 -12.26
C GLN A 31 -5.94 -8.64 -12.15
N LEU A 32 -6.41 -7.68 -11.35
CA LEU A 32 -7.84 -7.37 -11.21
C LEU A 32 -8.43 -6.89 -12.53
N ALA A 33 -7.73 -6.00 -13.25
CA ALA A 33 -8.17 -5.50 -14.55
C ALA A 33 -8.25 -6.64 -15.59
N GLN A 34 -7.23 -7.50 -15.65
CA GLN A 34 -7.24 -8.68 -16.53
C GLN A 34 -8.41 -9.62 -16.22
N LEU A 35 -8.74 -9.79 -14.94
CA LEU A 35 -9.86 -10.65 -14.54
C LEU A 35 -11.22 -10.01 -14.88
N ASP A 36 -11.36 -8.69 -14.74
CA ASP A 36 -12.57 -7.96 -15.14
C ASP A 36 -12.84 -8.08 -16.64
N ASP A 37 -11.79 -7.97 -17.47
CA ASP A 37 -11.89 -8.19 -18.91
C ASP A 37 -12.35 -9.61 -19.25
N GLN A 38 -11.74 -10.63 -18.62
CA GLN A 38 -12.09 -12.03 -18.83
C GLN A 38 -13.54 -12.33 -18.43
N VAL A 39 -13.97 -11.84 -17.26
CA VAL A 39 -15.32 -12.07 -16.77
C VAL A 39 -16.35 -11.29 -17.60
N GLY A 40 -16.01 -10.09 -18.07
CA GLY A 40 -16.84 -9.32 -19.00
C GLY A 40 -17.12 -10.09 -20.29
N GLN A 41 -16.12 -10.77 -20.85
CA GLN A 41 -16.30 -11.61 -22.04
C GLN A 41 -17.22 -12.81 -21.78
N VAL A 42 -17.07 -13.48 -20.62
CA VAL A 42 -17.91 -14.63 -20.25
C VAL A 42 -19.36 -14.21 -20.01
N LEU A 43 -19.58 -13.08 -19.34
CA LEU A 43 -20.92 -12.58 -19.03
C LEU A 43 -21.67 -12.06 -20.26
N GLY A 44 -20.97 -11.57 -21.28
CA GLY A 44 -21.59 -11.13 -22.53
C GLY A 44 -22.41 -12.22 -23.23
N GLY A 45 -22.09 -13.51 -22.99
CA GLY A 45 -22.80 -14.65 -23.56
C GLY A 45 -23.87 -15.27 -22.65
N TRP A 46 -24.01 -14.85 -21.40
CA TRP A 46 -24.82 -15.57 -20.40
C TRP A 46 -26.12 -14.80 -20.06
N GLN A 47 -27.25 -15.24 -20.61
CA GLN A 47 -28.58 -14.64 -20.34
C GLN A 47 -29.39 -15.42 -19.30
N GLY A 48 -30.37 -14.73 -18.69
CA GLY A 48 -31.31 -15.29 -17.71
C GLY A 48 -30.95 -14.99 -16.25
N THR A 49 -31.78 -15.47 -15.32
CA THR A 49 -31.68 -15.15 -13.88
C THR A 49 -30.32 -15.49 -13.27
N ALA A 50 -29.70 -16.59 -13.70
CA ALA A 50 -28.37 -16.99 -13.25
C ALA A 50 -27.27 -16.00 -13.69
N GLY A 51 -27.35 -15.52 -14.94
CA GLY A 51 -26.44 -14.49 -15.46
C GLY A 51 -26.56 -13.17 -14.70
N SER A 52 -27.79 -12.72 -14.43
CA SER A 52 -28.05 -11.52 -13.64
C SER A 52 -27.52 -11.63 -12.20
N ALA A 53 -27.70 -12.79 -11.55
CA ALA A 53 -27.20 -13.03 -10.20
C ALA A 53 -25.67 -13.02 -10.16
N TYR A 54 -25.02 -13.70 -11.11
CA TYR A 54 -23.56 -13.71 -11.22
C TYR A 54 -23.02 -12.31 -11.53
N ALA A 55 -23.61 -11.56 -12.46
CA ALA A 55 -23.20 -10.19 -12.77
C ALA A 55 -23.32 -9.25 -11.55
N SER A 56 -24.33 -9.45 -10.70
CA SER A 56 -24.47 -8.72 -9.44
C SER A 56 -23.35 -9.07 -8.46
N ALA A 57 -23.08 -10.36 -8.26
CA ALA A 57 -21.99 -10.83 -7.40
C ALA A 57 -20.62 -10.36 -7.91
N TRP A 58 -20.41 -10.37 -9.23
CA TRP A 58 -19.20 -9.87 -9.87
C TRP A 58 -18.96 -8.40 -9.60
N ARG A 59 -19.98 -7.55 -9.78
CA ARG A 59 -19.87 -6.11 -9.48
C ARG A 59 -19.54 -5.83 -8.02
N GLN A 60 -20.12 -6.58 -7.08
CA GLN A 60 -19.81 -6.44 -5.65
C GLN A 60 -18.38 -6.85 -5.36
N TRP A 61 -17.92 -7.97 -5.90
CA TRP A 61 -16.54 -8.43 -5.78
C TRP A 61 -15.55 -7.40 -6.35
N HIS A 62 -15.80 -6.89 -7.55
CA HIS A 62 -14.93 -5.92 -8.21
C HIS A 62 -14.89 -4.58 -7.46
N GLN A 63 -15.98 -4.16 -6.83
CA GLN A 63 -16.00 -3.00 -5.95
C GLN A 63 -15.10 -3.21 -4.72
N GLY A 64 -15.25 -4.34 -4.02
CA GLY A 64 -14.42 -4.65 -2.85
C GLY A 64 -12.93 -4.78 -3.20
N ALA A 65 -12.62 -5.35 -4.37
CA ALA A 65 -11.24 -5.45 -4.85
C ALA A 65 -10.58 -4.07 -5.07
N ARG A 66 -11.35 -3.09 -5.58
CA ARG A 66 -10.90 -1.71 -5.71
C ARG A 66 -10.68 -1.02 -4.36
N GLU A 67 -11.50 -1.33 -3.36
CA GLU A 67 -11.32 -0.82 -2.00
C GLU A 67 -10.01 -1.35 -1.35
N VAL A 68 -9.72 -2.64 -1.51
CA VAL A 68 -8.45 -3.24 -1.05
C VAL A 68 -7.25 -2.56 -1.72
N GLN A 69 -7.33 -2.35 -3.03
CA GLN A 69 -6.29 -1.68 -3.80
C GLN A 69 -6.04 -0.24 -3.31
N ALA A 70 -7.10 0.53 -3.09
CA ALA A 70 -6.99 1.89 -2.56
C ALA A 70 -6.34 1.89 -1.17
N GLY A 71 -6.72 0.95 -0.30
CA GLY A 71 -6.13 0.79 1.03
C GLY A 71 -4.64 0.47 1.00
N LEU A 72 -4.22 -0.47 0.15
CA LEU A 72 -2.80 -0.82 -0.02
C LEU A 72 -1.98 0.35 -0.56
N THR A 73 -2.52 1.09 -1.52
CA THR A 73 -1.88 2.29 -2.09
C THR A 73 -1.70 3.38 -1.03
N LEU A 74 -2.72 3.62 -0.21
CA LEU A 74 -2.66 4.56 0.90
C LEU A 74 -1.62 4.13 1.94
N LEU A 75 -1.59 2.85 2.31
CA LEU A 75 -0.60 2.32 3.24
C LEU A 75 0.82 2.51 2.72
N ALA A 76 1.10 2.18 1.46
CA ALA A 76 2.40 2.41 0.85
C ALA A 76 2.82 3.88 0.94
N HIS A 77 1.90 4.81 0.65
CA HIS A 77 2.16 6.24 0.73
C HIS A 77 2.48 6.70 2.17
N LEU A 78 1.68 6.29 3.15
CA LEU A 78 1.87 6.65 4.56
C LEU A 78 3.21 6.10 5.12
N VAL A 79 3.57 4.88 4.75
CA VAL A 79 4.85 4.27 5.16
C VAL A 79 6.04 5.00 4.51
N GLY A 80 5.92 5.41 3.25
CA GLY A 80 6.92 6.24 2.58
C GLY A 80 7.13 7.59 3.29
N GLN A 81 6.03 8.31 3.58
CA GLN A 81 6.09 9.58 4.31
C GLN A 81 6.71 9.44 5.71
N ALA A 82 6.37 8.37 6.43
CA ALA A 82 6.97 8.10 7.73
C ALA A 82 8.48 7.87 7.61
N SER A 83 8.92 7.12 6.60
CA SER A 83 10.34 6.83 6.35
C SER A 83 11.13 8.13 6.10
N GLU A 84 10.64 9.00 5.22
CA GLU A 84 11.24 10.32 4.95
C GLU A 84 11.29 11.21 6.19
N ALA A 85 10.24 11.21 7.01
CA ALA A 85 10.20 11.99 8.24
C ALA A 85 11.25 11.51 9.26
N TYR A 86 11.45 10.19 9.38
CA TYR A 86 12.48 9.60 10.25
C TYR A 86 13.89 9.94 9.76
N GLU A 87 14.20 9.79 8.48
CA GLU A 87 15.51 10.14 7.92
C GLU A 87 15.86 11.61 8.16
N ASN A 88 14.89 12.51 7.93
CA ASN A 88 15.06 13.94 8.17
C ASN A 88 15.25 14.30 9.64
N ASN A 89 14.66 13.53 10.56
CA ASN A 89 14.87 13.73 12.00
C ASN A 89 16.29 13.29 12.40
N GLU A 90 16.71 12.11 11.96
CA GLU A 90 18.04 11.58 12.26
C GLU A 90 19.15 12.48 11.71
N ALA A 91 19.01 12.97 10.48
CA ALA A 91 19.97 13.89 9.87
C ALA A 91 20.12 15.19 10.68
N ARG A 92 19.01 15.78 11.14
CA ARG A 92 19.01 17.00 11.97
C ARG A 92 19.63 16.75 13.34
N SER A 93 19.28 15.63 13.98
CA SER A 93 19.84 15.23 15.27
C SER A 93 21.34 15.02 15.20
N ALA A 94 21.82 14.34 14.15
CA ALA A 94 23.25 14.12 13.92
C ALA A 94 24.02 15.42 13.60
N GLN A 95 23.39 16.40 12.95
CA GLN A 95 23.99 17.72 12.75
C GLN A 95 24.12 18.51 14.06
N ALA A 96 23.07 18.50 14.88
CA ALA A 96 23.08 19.13 16.19
C ALA A 96 24.14 18.53 17.12
N GLU A 97 24.28 17.20 17.14
CA GLU A 97 25.32 16.54 17.94
C GLU A 97 26.73 16.94 17.50
N ARG A 98 27.00 16.99 16.18
CA ARG A 98 28.29 17.43 15.65
C ARG A 98 28.60 18.88 16.01
N ALA A 99 27.60 19.76 15.99
CA ALA A 99 27.75 21.16 16.38
C ALA A 99 28.10 21.31 17.87
N VAL A 100 27.48 20.50 18.75
CA VAL A 100 27.80 20.48 20.18
C VAL A 100 29.19 19.90 20.46
N ARG A 101 29.62 18.89 19.70
CA ARG A 101 30.91 18.20 19.92
C ARG A 101 32.12 18.93 19.34
N GLY A 102 31.90 19.82 18.37
CA GLY A 102 32.94 20.63 17.73
C GLY A 102 33.04 22.07 18.25
N GLY A 103 32.18 22.48 19.18
CA GLY A 103 32.14 23.81 19.80
C GLY A 103 32.75 23.85 21.19
#